data_AF-A0A2W0EDV6-F1
#
_entry.id   AF-A0A2W0EDV6-F1
#
_cell.length_a   1.000
_cell.length_b   1.000
_cell.length_c   1.000
_cell.angle_alpha   90.00
_cell.angle_beta   90.00
_cell.angle_gamma   90.00
#
_symmetry.space_group_name_H-M   'P 1'
#
loop_
_entity.id
_entity.type
_entity.pdbx_description
1 polymer ?
#
loop_
_entity_poly.entity_id
_entity_poly.type
_entity_poly.pdbx_seq_one_letter_code
_entity_poly.pdbx_strand_id
1 'polypeptide(L)' 'MNETRSVKRNIIEMIPCDSSFAEAYLHKLDQQFVRQQAIDAGIADADAGRLTSLATVKAKWLSR' A
#
# COMPACT_ATOMS: atom_id res chain seq x y z
N MET A 1 -11.07 27.36 43.88
CA MET A 1 -9.91 26.59 43.38
C MET A 1 -10.48 25.55 42.45
N ASN A 2 -10.32 25.74 41.14
CA ASN A 2 -10.97 24.90 40.14
C ASN A 2 -9.96 23.85 39.69
N GLU A 3 -10.12 22.62 40.18
CA GLU A 3 -9.32 21.48 39.74
C GLU A 3 -9.58 21.21 38.25
N THR A 4 -8.58 21.47 37.42
CA THR A 4 -8.57 21.05 36.03
C THR A 4 -8.37 19.54 35.99
N ARG A 5 -9.49 18.81 35.87
CA ARG A 5 -9.53 17.37 35.64
C ARG A 5 -8.71 17.04 34.38
N SER A 6 -7.44 16.67 34.59
CA SER A 6 -6.55 16.22 33.53
C SER A 6 -7.08 14.89 33.00
N VAL A 7 -7.80 14.95 31.88
CA VAL A 7 -8.20 13.76 31.13
C VAL A 7 -6.92 13.18 30.56
N LYS A 8 -6.37 12.15 31.20
CA LYS A 8 -5.29 11.32 30.66
C LYS A 8 -5.75 10.76 29.32
N ARG A 9 -5.41 11.43 28.23
CA ARG A 9 -5.54 10.90 26.87
C ARG A 9 -4.45 9.85 26.73
N ASN A 10 -4.83 8.58 26.67
CA ASN A 10 -3.91 7.53 26.23
C ASN A 10 -3.61 7.81 24.75
N ILE A 11 -2.46 8.42 24.48
CA ILE A 11 -1.95 8.57 23.12
C ILE A 11 -1.51 7.17 22.70
N ILE A 12 -2.29 6.54 21.80
CA ILE A 12 -2.07 5.15 21.37
C ILE A 12 -0.92 5.09 20.35
N GLU A 13 -0.67 6.17 19.61
CA GLU A 13 0.47 6.29 18.71
C GLU A 13 0.76 7.77 18.41
N MET A 14 2.04 8.14 18.38
CA MET A 14 2.48 9.45 17.93
C MET A 14 3.09 9.28 16.53
N ILE A 15 2.39 9.77 15.51
CA ILE A 15 2.88 9.77 14.14
C ILE A 15 3.95 10.87 14.02
N PRO A 16 5.19 10.54 13.62
CA PRO A 16 6.22 11.55 13.39
C PRO A 16 5.78 12.56 12.32
N CYS A 17 5.93 13.85 12.60
CA CYS A 17 5.54 14.95 11.71
C CYS A 17 6.73 15.46 10.87
N ASP A 18 7.84 14.73 10.81
CA ASP A 18 8.99 15.14 10.01
C ASP A 18 8.82 14.78 8.53
N SER A 19 9.49 15.54 7.66
CA SER A 19 9.40 15.39 6.21
C SER A 19 9.91 14.02 5.75
N SER A 20 10.90 13.45 6.44
CA SER A 20 11.45 12.12 6.14
C SER A 20 10.40 11.02 6.32
N PHE A 21 9.64 11.07 7.40
CA PHE A 21 8.52 10.16 7.64
C PHE A 21 7.42 10.32 6.57
N ALA A 22 7.05 11.56 6.23
CA ALA A 22 6.03 11.82 5.21
C ALA A 22 6.46 11.27 3.83
N GLU A 23 7.70 11.52 3.41
CA GLU A 23 8.26 11.03 2.16
C GLU A 23 8.33 9.48 2.14
N ALA A 24 8.84 8.87 3.20
CA ALA A 24 8.92 7.41 3.30
C ALA A 24 7.52 6.75 3.31
N TYR A 25 6.55 7.39 3.95
CA TYR A 25 5.17 6.91 3.98
C TYR A 25 4.50 7.01 2.61
N LEU A 26 4.67 8.13 1.91
CA LEU A 26 4.19 8.30 0.53
C LEU A 26 4.79 7.26 -0.42
N HIS A 27 6.09 6.99 -0.31
CA HIS A 27 6.75 5.96 -1.11
C HIS A 27 6.20 4.55 -0.84
N LYS A 28 5.88 4.23 0.41
CA LYS A 28 5.21 2.95 0.76
C LYS A 28 3.82 2.85 0.13
N LEU A 29 3.04 3.93 0.15
CA LEU A 29 1.72 3.97 -0.48
C LEU A 29 1.82 3.77 -1.99
N ASP A 30 2.78 4.39 -2.64
CA ASP A 30 3.01 4.24 -4.08
C ASP A 30 3.38 2.79 -4.44
N GLN A 31 4.30 2.17 -3.68
CA GLN A 31 4.63 0.75 -3.84
C GLN A 31 3.42 -0.18 -3.64
N GLN A 32 2.56 0.13 -2.67
CA GLN A 32 1.33 -0.63 -2.42
C GLN A 32 0.33 -0.47 -3.57
N PHE A 33 0.23 0.74 -4.13
CA PHE A 33 -0.64 1.02 -5.27
C PHE A 33 -0.16 0.30 -6.54
N VAL A 34 1.14 0.31 -6.82
CA VAL A 34 1.74 -0.45 -7.93
C VAL A 34 1.51 -1.95 -7.76
N ARG A 35 1.66 -2.48 -6.55
CA ARG A 35 1.37 -3.89 -6.25
C ARG A 35 -0.10 -4.22 -6.53
N GLN A 36 -1.03 -3.38 -6.08
CA GLN A 36 -2.46 -3.62 -6.28
C GLN A 36 -2.83 -3.60 -7.77
N GLN A 37 -2.30 -2.64 -8.54
CA GLN A 37 -2.50 -2.60 -9.99
C GLN A 37 -2.01 -3.88 -10.70
N ALA A 38 -0.87 -4.43 -10.29
CA ALA A 38 -0.36 -5.68 -10.87
C ALA A 38 -1.28 -6.87 -10.55
N ILE A 39 -1.85 -6.92 -9.35
CA ILE A 39 -2.82 -7.95 -8.95
C ILE A 39 -4.09 -7.82 -9.79
N ASP A 40 -4.66 -6.62 -9.89
CA ASP A 40 -5.90 -6.38 -10.62
C ASP A 40 -5.74 -6.71 -12.11
N ALA A 41 -4.61 -6.35 -12.71
CA ALA A 41 -4.29 -6.72 -14.09
C ALA A 41 -4.18 -8.25 -14.27
N GLY A 42 -3.58 -8.95 -13.30
CA GLY A 42 -3.52 -10.41 -13.28
C GLY A 42 -4.90 -11.05 -13.20
N ILE A 43 -5.76 -10.57 -12.31
CA ILE A 43 -7.15 -11.05 -12.18
C ILE A 43 -7.90 -10.84 -13.50
N ALA A 44 -7.83 -9.65 -14.08
CA ALA A 44 -8.50 -9.35 -15.35
C ALA A 44 -7.98 -10.21 -16.52
N ASP A 45 -6.69 -10.55 -16.53
CA ASP A 45 -6.13 -11.49 -17.51
C ASP A 45 -6.59 -12.94 -17.27
N ALA A 46 -6.79 -13.38 -16.03
CA ALA A 46 -7.36 -14.69 -15.71
C ALA A 46 -8.82 -14.78 -16.15
N ASP A 47 -9.64 -13.79 -15.79
CA ASP A 47 -11.08 -13.75 -16.12
C ASP A 47 -11.30 -13.72 -17.63
N ALA A 48 -10.41 -13.04 -18.37
CA ALA A 48 -10.43 -13.03 -19.83
C ALA A 48 -9.88 -14.32 -20.48
N GLY A 49 -9.50 -15.33 -19.70
CA GLY A 49 -8.90 -16.56 -20.20
C GLY A 49 -7.52 -16.39 -20.85
N ARG A 50 -6.81 -15.29 -20.54
CA ARG A 50 -5.46 -15.01 -21.08
C ARG A 50 -4.35 -15.64 -20.22
N LEU A 51 -4.63 -15.96 -18.96
CA LEU A 51 -3.71 -16.71 -18.08
C LEU A 51 -3.97 -18.22 -18.15
N THR A 52 -3.83 -18.81 -19.34
CA THR A 52 -3.95 -20.27 -19.53
C THR A 52 -2.64 -21.01 -19.24
N SER A 53 -1.54 -20.28 -19.01
CA SER A 53 -0.20 -20.86 -18.82
C SER A 53 0.69 -19.92 -18.02
N LEU A 54 1.29 -20.43 -16.93
CA LEU A 54 2.30 -19.73 -16.12
C LEU A 54 3.47 -19.19 -16.96
N ALA A 55 3.82 -19.88 -18.05
CA ALA A 55 4.87 -19.45 -18.96
C ALA A 55 4.48 -18.18 -19.74
N THR A 56 3.22 -18.07 -20.16
CA THR A 56 2.70 -16.89 -20.87
C THR A 56 2.68 -15.66 -19.96
N VAL A 57 2.34 -15.83 -18.68
CA VAL A 57 2.36 -14.75 -17.68
C VAL A 57 3.79 -14.24 -17.47
N LYS A 58 4.75 -15.16 -17.25
CA LYS A 58 6.16 -14.82 -17.08
C LYS A 58 6.73 -14.09 -18.29
N ALA A 59 6.42 -14.55 -19.50
CA ALA A 59 6.92 -13.93 -20.73
C ALA A 59 6.45 -12.48 -20.89
N LYS A 60 5.16 -12.19 -20.63
CA LYS A 60 4.62 -10.82 -20.68
C LYS A 60 5.16 -9.89 -19.60
N TRP A 61 5.47 -10.43 -18.42
CA TRP A 61 6.04 -9.63 -17.33
C TRP A 61 7.49 -9.24 -17.65
N LEU A 62 8.28 -10.19 -18.16
CA LEU A 62 9.69 -9.98 -18.48
C LEU A 62 9.92 -9.16 -19.76
N SER A 63 8.89 -8.92 -20.56
CA SER A 63 8.97 -8.13 -21.81
C SER A 63 8.64 -6.65 -21.63
N ARG A 64 8.44 -6.18 -20.39
CA ARG A 64 8.23 -4.76 -20.05
C ARG A 64 9.55 -4.14 -19.59
#